data_AF-A0A7Y2DT88-F1
#
_entry.id   AF-A0A7Y2DT88-F1
#
_cell.length_a   1.000
_cell.length_b   1.000
_cell.length_c   1.000
_cell.angle_alpha   90.00
_cell.angle_beta   90.00
_cell.angle_gamma   90.00
#
_symmetry.space_group_name_H-M   'P 1'
#
loop_
_entity.id
_entity.type
_entity.pdbx_description
1 polymer ?
#
loop_
_entity_poly.entity_id
_entity_poly.type
_entity_poly.pdbx_seq_one_letter_code
_entity_poly.pdbx_strand_id
1 'polypeptide(L)'
;MKNLVILISAIAFIAGCSDTPPKVSEKPIEKKELSEKEKETVAAHSVDKEAKITKTAPELPKVERPKEKSKWTQSGDPIDTSTFDAAIEKAKAAAKAKPGDADAKKAVGIALYERALALTKARQYAAAIGDFRRSLEYNPDHKDSKKWIDQITVIYKSLNREVPQKGEEPPPLEFKKQKA
;
A
#
# COMPACT_ATOMS: atom_id res chain seq x y z
N MET A 1 39.48 23.70 -30.13
CA MET A 1 40.12 23.03 -31.27
C MET A 1 41.24 22.14 -30.76
N LYS A 2 41.37 20.93 -31.33
CA LYS A 2 42.37 19.86 -31.09
C LYS A 2 41.87 18.76 -30.13
N ASN A 3 41.21 17.70 -30.60
CA ASN A 3 41.66 16.46 -31.29
C ASN A 3 41.44 15.30 -30.30
N LEU A 4 40.31 14.58 -30.32
CA LEU A 4 40.04 13.39 -31.16
C LEU A 4 41.19 12.37 -31.17
N VAL A 5 41.05 11.32 -30.36
CA VAL A 5 41.64 9.99 -30.59
C VAL A 5 40.55 8.95 -30.36
N ILE A 6 40.23 8.27 -31.45
CA ILE A 6 39.38 7.08 -31.59
C ILE A 6 40.33 5.87 -31.52
N LEU A 7 40.02 4.79 -30.79
CA LEU A 7 40.05 3.41 -31.31
C LEU A 7 39.69 2.35 -30.25
N ILE A 8 38.52 1.73 -30.45
CA ILE A 8 38.24 0.28 -30.57
C ILE A 8 38.95 -0.67 -29.59
N SER A 9 38.15 -1.35 -28.76
CA SER A 9 38.32 -2.80 -28.55
C SER A 9 36.95 -3.45 -28.38
N ALA A 10 36.51 -4.13 -29.44
CA ALA A 10 35.37 -5.02 -29.44
C ALA A 10 35.80 -6.35 -28.80
N ILE A 11 35.17 -6.72 -27.70
CA ILE A 11 35.21 -8.10 -27.19
C ILE A 11 33.81 -8.67 -27.34
N ALA A 12 33.63 -9.41 -28.43
CA ALA A 12 32.56 -10.36 -28.58
C ALA A 12 32.93 -11.62 -27.77
N PHE A 13 32.16 -11.93 -26.73
CA PHE A 13 32.15 -13.27 -26.13
C PHE A 13 30.75 -13.86 -26.21
N ILE A 14 30.59 -14.65 -27.28
CA ILE A 14 30.04 -16.01 -27.36
C ILE A 14 28.79 -16.32 -26.53
N ALA A 15 27.76 -16.68 -27.28
CA ALA A 15 26.53 -17.33 -26.88
C ALA A 15 26.76 -18.57 -26.00
N GLY A 16 25.99 -18.66 -24.93
CA GLY A 16 25.80 -19.88 -24.14
C GLY A 16 24.31 -20.07 -23.86
N CYS A 17 23.53 -20.38 -24.90
CA CYS A 17 22.23 -21.04 -24.73
C CYS A 17 22.51 -22.52 -24.51
N SER A 18 22.26 -23.00 -23.30
CA SER A 18 22.10 -24.43 -23.03
C SER A 18 20.70 -24.65 -22.48
N ASP A 19 19.91 -25.32 -23.32
CA ASP A 19 18.64 -25.98 -23.04
C ASP A 19 18.66 -26.78 -21.73
N THR A 20 17.64 -26.61 -20.88
CA THR A 20 16.57 -27.61 -20.68
C THR A 20 15.67 -27.17 -19.51
N PRO A 21 14.34 -27.08 -19.71
CA PRO A 21 13.41 -26.96 -18.59
C PRO A 21 13.26 -28.32 -17.87
N PRO A 22 13.25 -28.37 -16.53
CA PRO A 22 12.92 -29.59 -15.82
C PRO A 22 11.45 -29.97 -16.05
N LYS A 23 11.27 -31.10 -16.72
CA LYS A 23 10.00 -31.82 -16.87
C LYS A 23 9.66 -32.44 -15.51
N VAL A 24 8.85 -31.77 -14.70
CA VAL A 24 8.31 -32.34 -13.45
C VAL A 24 6.82 -32.62 -13.61
N SER A 25 6.58 -33.90 -13.87
CA SER A 25 5.47 -34.72 -13.36
C SER A 25 4.08 -34.08 -13.31
N GLU A 26 3.34 -34.25 -14.41
CA GLU A 26 1.88 -34.30 -14.38
C GLU A 26 1.45 -35.44 -13.46
N LYS A 27 0.95 -35.10 -12.26
CA LYS A 27 0.14 -36.02 -11.46
C LYS A 27 -1.30 -35.95 -11.97
N PRO A 28 -1.97 -37.10 -12.19
CA PRO A 28 -3.35 -37.13 -12.65
C PRO A 28 -4.30 -36.36 -11.75
N ILE A 29 -5.07 -35.48 -12.39
CA ILE A 29 -6.26 -34.83 -11.86
C ILE A 29 -7.28 -35.93 -11.58
N GLU A 30 -7.47 -36.25 -10.31
CA GLU A 30 -8.61 -37.03 -9.85
C GLU A 30 -9.85 -36.13 -9.94
N LYS A 31 -10.60 -36.27 -11.03
CA LYS A 31 -11.95 -35.74 -11.18
C LYS A 31 -12.84 -36.40 -10.14
N LYS A 32 -13.24 -35.66 -9.11
CA LYS A 32 -14.51 -35.91 -8.42
C LYS A 32 -15.53 -34.92 -8.96
N GLU A 33 -16.35 -35.44 -9.84
CA GLU A 33 -17.52 -34.80 -10.41
C GLU A 33 -18.63 -34.71 -9.35
N LEU A 34 -19.10 -33.47 -9.18
CA LEU A 34 -20.47 -33.03 -8.95
C LEU A 34 -21.44 -33.98 -8.21
N SER A 35 -21.83 -33.56 -7.00
CA SER A 35 -23.13 -33.90 -6.42
C SER A 35 -23.88 -32.59 -6.19
N GLU A 36 -24.83 -32.31 -7.07
CA GLU A 36 -25.76 -31.20 -7.04
C GLU A 36 -27.04 -31.64 -6.31
N LYS A 37 -27.16 -31.24 -5.03
CA LYS A 37 -28.35 -31.23 -4.14
C LYS A 37 -27.78 -31.13 -2.73
N GLU A 38 -28.05 -30.16 -1.89
CA GLU A 38 -29.33 -29.53 -1.59
C GLU A 38 -29.13 -28.03 -1.27
N LYS A 39 -30.15 -27.27 -1.68
CA LYS A 39 -30.46 -25.94 -1.18
C LYS A 39 -30.80 -26.03 0.31
N GLU A 40 -30.73 -24.88 0.97
CA GLU A 40 -31.20 -24.55 2.32
C GLU A 40 -30.12 -24.58 3.41
N THR A 41 -30.02 -23.63 4.32
CA THR A 41 -30.68 -22.33 4.52
C THR A 41 -29.83 -21.60 5.54
N VAL A 42 -29.85 -20.27 5.44
CA VAL A 42 -29.48 -19.29 6.47
C VAL A 42 -29.71 -19.81 7.89
N ALA A 43 -28.64 -19.99 8.67
CA ALA A 43 -28.72 -20.07 10.13
C ALA A 43 -28.17 -18.78 10.71
N ALA A 44 -29.03 -17.76 10.70
CA ALA A 44 -28.90 -16.61 11.58
C ALA A 44 -28.92 -17.11 13.03
N HIS A 45 -28.06 -16.56 13.88
CA HIS A 45 -28.17 -16.70 15.32
C HIS A 45 -29.47 -16.00 15.78
N SER A 46 -30.57 -16.75 15.86
CA SER A 46 -31.77 -16.36 16.62
C SER A 46 -32.21 -17.56 17.44
N VAL A 47 -31.77 -17.60 18.70
CA VAL A 47 -32.45 -18.36 19.74
C VAL A 47 -33.45 -17.42 20.37
N ASP A 48 -34.62 -17.34 19.75
CA ASP A 48 -35.82 -16.76 20.33
C ASP A 48 -36.27 -17.65 21.49
N LYS A 49 -35.98 -17.20 22.71
CA LYS A 49 -36.69 -17.68 23.90
C LYS A 49 -37.98 -16.85 23.97
N GLU A 50 -39.10 -17.49 23.71
CA GLU A 50 -40.44 -16.91 23.76
C GLU A 50 -40.68 -16.17 25.09
N ALA A 51 -40.56 -14.85 25.05
CA ALA A 51 -41.04 -13.97 26.09
C ALA A 51 -42.38 -13.38 25.63
N LYS A 52 -43.44 -13.99 26.15
CA LYS A 52 -44.80 -13.48 26.34
C LYS A 52 -44.93 -11.97 26.10
N ILE A 53 -45.52 -11.60 24.97
CA ILE A 53 -45.79 -10.21 24.57
C ILE A 53 -46.86 -9.63 25.49
N THR A 54 -46.44 -8.91 26.53
CA THR A 54 -47.21 -7.79 27.09
C THR A 54 -46.91 -6.54 26.27
N LYS A 55 -47.95 -5.95 25.67
CA LYS A 55 -47.91 -4.75 24.83
C LYS A 55 -47.47 -3.51 25.63
N THR A 56 -46.18 -3.33 25.93
CA THR A 56 -45.54 -2.02 26.18
C THR A 56 -44.01 -2.20 26.16
N ALA A 57 -43.41 -2.38 24.99
CA ALA A 57 -41.95 -2.30 24.87
C ALA A 57 -41.58 -0.87 24.45
N PRO A 58 -40.75 -0.13 25.21
CA PRO A 58 -40.27 1.17 24.77
C PRO A 58 -39.44 0.99 23.50
N GLU A 59 -39.73 1.82 22.49
CA GLU A 59 -39.01 1.85 21.22
C GLU A 59 -37.51 2.03 21.52
N LEU A 60 -36.68 1.08 21.08
CA LEU A 60 -35.23 1.21 21.20
C LEU A 60 -34.83 2.51 20.48
N PRO A 61 -34.05 3.41 21.12
CA PRO A 61 -33.68 4.65 20.49
C PRO A 61 -32.98 4.33 19.18
N LYS A 62 -33.55 4.84 18.08
CA LYS A 62 -32.98 4.77 16.75
C LYS A 62 -31.63 5.48 16.82
N VAL A 63 -30.54 4.72 17.00
CA VAL A 63 -29.18 5.28 17.00
C VAL A 63 -28.92 5.76 15.58
N GLU A 64 -29.23 7.03 15.32
CA GLU A 64 -28.88 7.68 14.08
C GLU A 64 -27.36 7.66 13.96
N ARG A 65 -26.84 6.90 12.99
CA ARG A 65 -25.43 7.01 12.62
C ARG A 65 -25.16 8.48 12.32
N PRO A 66 -24.11 9.09 12.90
CA PRO A 66 -23.75 10.47 12.60
C PRO A 66 -23.69 10.64 11.08
N LYS A 67 -24.55 11.50 10.54
CA LYS A 67 -24.65 11.75 9.08
C LYS A 67 -23.40 12.44 8.53
N GLU A 68 -22.56 12.97 9.43
CA GLU A 68 -21.33 13.68 9.10
C GLU A 68 -20.11 12.75 9.20
N LYS A 69 -19.21 12.86 8.23
CA LYS A 69 -17.93 12.14 8.24
C LYS A 69 -17.06 12.74 9.32
N SER A 70 -16.40 11.89 10.09
CA SER A 70 -15.41 12.36 11.06
C SER A 70 -14.12 12.78 10.36
N LYS A 71 -13.44 13.81 10.88
CA LYS A 71 -12.11 14.20 10.37
C LYS A 71 -11.13 13.06 10.59
N TRP A 72 -10.16 12.92 9.69
CA TRP A 72 -9.06 11.97 9.86
C TRP A 72 -8.25 12.29 11.12
N THR A 73 -7.60 11.28 11.69
CA THR A 73 -6.66 11.43 12.81
C THR A 73 -5.37 10.69 12.51
N GLN A 74 -4.24 11.19 13.01
CA GLN A 74 -3.00 10.42 13.00
C GLN A 74 -3.17 9.19 13.90
N SER A 75 -2.73 8.03 13.44
CA SER A 75 -2.90 6.74 14.13
C SER A 75 -1.89 5.72 13.60
N GLY A 76 -1.88 4.53 14.18
CA GLY A 76 -0.97 3.45 13.82
C GLY A 76 0.15 3.25 14.83
N ASP A 77 1.04 2.32 14.52
CA ASP A 77 2.15 1.93 15.38
C ASP A 77 3.41 2.72 14.98
N PRO A 78 4.13 3.35 15.92
CA PRO A 78 5.40 4.01 15.60
C PRO A 78 6.43 3.00 15.07
N ILE A 79 7.14 3.37 14.00
CA ILE A 79 8.19 2.54 13.38
C ILE A 79 9.46 3.35 13.18
N ASP A 80 10.62 2.71 13.25
CA ASP A 80 11.89 3.37 12.90
C ASP A 80 11.91 3.67 11.39
N THR A 81 11.77 4.94 11.03
CA THR A 81 11.85 5.38 9.62
C THR A 81 13.25 5.79 9.19
N SER A 82 14.25 5.77 10.08
CA SER A 82 15.55 6.41 9.85
C SER A 82 16.27 5.91 8.59
N THR A 83 16.16 4.62 8.27
CA THR A 83 16.74 4.04 7.06
C THR A 83 16.07 4.56 5.78
N PHE A 84 14.75 4.74 5.82
CA PHE A 84 14.00 5.32 4.71
C PHE A 84 14.29 6.81 4.56
N ASP A 85 14.39 7.54 5.67
CA ASP A 85 14.73 8.96 5.68
C ASP A 85 16.11 9.20 5.05
N ALA A 86 17.10 8.39 5.44
CA ALA A 86 18.43 8.41 4.84
C ALA A 86 18.40 8.09 3.33
N ALA A 87 17.59 7.12 2.90
CA ALA A 87 17.44 6.77 1.48
C ALA A 87 16.81 7.91 0.66
N ILE A 88 15.78 8.55 1.21
CA ILE A 88 15.11 9.71 0.60
C ILE A 88 16.10 10.88 0.46
N GLU A 89 16.85 11.21 1.50
CA GLU A 89 17.82 12.31 1.44
C GLU A 89 18.97 12.02 0.48
N LYS A 90 19.47 10.79 0.44
CA LYS A 90 20.46 10.36 -0.56
C LYS A 90 19.93 10.49 -1.98
N ALA A 91 18.71 10.05 -2.24
CA ALA A 91 18.09 10.14 -3.56
C ALA A 91 17.88 11.61 -3.97
N LYS A 92 17.41 12.46 -3.05
CA LYS A 92 17.25 13.91 -3.30
C LYS A 92 18.58 14.58 -3.61
N ALA A 93 19.65 14.24 -2.88
CA ALA A 93 20.98 14.75 -3.15
C ALA A 93 21.46 14.37 -4.56
N ALA A 94 21.24 13.11 -4.97
CA ALA A 94 21.56 12.65 -6.33
C ALA A 94 20.76 13.40 -7.42
N ALA A 95 19.45 13.56 -7.22
CA ALA A 95 18.59 14.32 -8.14
C ALA A 95 18.99 15.80 -8.22
N LYS A 96 19.44 16.40 -7.11
CA LYS A 96 19.95 17.77 -7.07
C LYS A 96 21.29 17.92 -7.78
N ALA A 97 22.18 16.92 -7.67
CA ALA A 97 23.45 16.91 -8.38
C ALA A 97 23.28 16.78 -9.91
N LYS A 98 22.18 16.16 -10.35
CA LYS A 98 21.84 15.99 -11.77
C LYS A 98 20.39 16.39 -12.06
N PRO A 99 20.05 17.69 -12.11
CA PRO A 99 18.66 18.15 -12.23
C PRO A 99 17.93 17.73 -13.53
N GLY A 100 18.67 17.36 -14.57
CA GLY A 100 18.14 16.85 -15.84
C GLY A 100 18.00 15.32 -15.90
N ASP A 101 18.52 14.60 -14.91
CA ASP A 101 18.47 13.14 -14.87
C ASP A 101 17.10 12.67 -14.36
N ALA A 102 16.28 12.17 -15.28
CA ALA A 102 14.93 11.70 -14.98
C ALA A 102 14.95 10.48 -14.04
N ASP A 103 15.95 9.62 -14.14
CA ASP A 103 16.04 8.42 -13.31
C ASP A 103 16.47 8.79 -11.89
N ALA A 104 17.36 9.78 -11.74
CA ALA A 104 17.69 10.34 -10.43
C ALA A 104 16.45 10.95 -9.74
N LYS A 105 15.58 11.65 -10.48
CA LYS A 105 14.29 12.13 -9.92
C LYS A 105 13.39 10.97 -9.54
N LYS A 106 13.19 9.98 -10.41
CA LYS A 106 12.37 8.80 -10.12
C LYS A 106 12.86 8.04 -8.88
N ALA A 107 14.17 8.00 -8.63
CA ALA A 107 14.73 7.38 -7.43
C ALA A 107 14.23 8.04 -6.14
N VAL A 108 13.99 9.36 -6.14
CA VAL A 108 13.35 10.05 -5.00
C VAL A 108 11.93 9.52 -4.80
N GLY A 109 11.18 9.36 -5.90
CA GLY A 109 9.83 8.83 -5.87
C GLY A 109 9.76 7.39 -5.36
N ILE A 110 10.73 6.54 -5.72
CA ILE A 110 10.85 5.16 -5.25
C ILE A 110 11.15 5.13 -3.74
N ALA A 111 12.10 5.93 -3.25
CA ALA A 111 12.43 5.97 -1.83
C ALA A 111 11.23 6.44 -0.97
N LEU A 112 10.46 7.41 -1.46
CA LEU A 112 9.21 7.85 -0.82
C LEU A 112 8.16 6.73 -0.79
N TYR A 113 8.01 6.00 -1.90
CA TYR A 113 7.09 4.86 -1.99
C TYR A 113 7.43 3.76 -0.98
N GLU A 114 8.72 3.42 -0.82
CA GLU A 114 9.16 2.41 0.14
C GLU A 114 8.83 2.78 1.58
N ARG A 115 9.04 4.05 1.97
CA ARG A 115 8.62 4.55 3.28
C ARG A 115 7.10 4.47 3.43
N ALA A 116 6.34 4.86 2.41
CA ALA A 116 4.89 4.80 2.41
C ALA A 116 4.36 3.37 2.62
N LEU A 117 5.00 2.36 2.02
CA LEU A 117 4.67 0.96 2.24
C LEU A 117 4.89 0.53 3.69
N ALA A 118 6.02 0.92 4.30
CA ALA A 118 6.30 0.63 5.70
C ALA A 118 5.26 1.29 6.64
N LEU A 119 4.95 2.57 6.39
CA LEU A 119 3.93 3.31 7.14
C LEU A 119 2.53 2.69 6.99
N THR A 120 2.20 2.20 5.79
CA THR A 120 0.92 1.51 5.54
C THR A 120 0.82 0.21 6.34
N LYS A 121 1.90 -0.59 6.40
CA LYS A 121 1.97 -1.79 7.24
C LYS A 121 1.81 -1.45 8.73
N ALA A 122 2.32 -0.29 9.15
CA ALA A 122 2.18 0.24 10.49
C ALA A 122 0.82 0.95 10.74
N ARG A 123 -0.12 0.90 9.79
CA ARG A 123 -1.44 1.56 9.84
C ARG A 123 -1.38 3.08 9.95
N GLN A 124 -0.24 3.70 9.65
CA GLN A 124 -0.06 5.15 9.62
C GLN A 124 -0.56 5.74 8.29
N TYR A 125 -1.82 5.51 7.94
CA TYR A 125 -2.39 5.85 6.63
C TYR A 125 -2.31 7.34 6.29
N ALA A 126 -2.44 8.22 7.29
CA ALA A 126 -2.35 9.66 7.08
C ALA A 126 -0.97 10.11 6.61
N ALA A 127 0.10 9.55 7.18
CA ALA A 127 1.47 9.82 6.76
C ALA A 127 1.78 9.10 5.42
N ALA A 128 1.35 7.85 5.28
CA ALA A 128 1.59 7.03 4.09
C ALA A 128 1.02 7.66 2.80
N ILE A 129 -0.22 8.17 2.83
CA ILE A 129 -0.84 8.79 1.65
C ILE A 129 -0.06 10.03 1.19
N GLY A 130 0.54 10.79 2.12
CA GLY A 130 1.40 11.92 1.81
C GLY A 130 2.68 11.48 1.09
N ASP A 131 3.29 10.37 1.49
CA ASP A 131 4.45 9.80 0.79
C ASP A 131 4.11 9.24 -0.58
N PHE A 132 2.99 8.55 -0.74
CA PHE A 132 2.55 8.09 -2.07
C PHE A 132 2.27 9.26 -3.02
N ARG A 133 1.66 10.35 -2.52
CA ARG A 133 1.42 11.56 -3.32
C ARG A 133 2.75 12.21 -3.72
N ARG A 134 3.69 12.39 -2.79
CA ARG A 134 5.03 12.91 -3.10
C ARG A 134 5.78 11.99 -4.05
N SER A 135 5.63 10.68 -3.93
CA SER A 135 6.20 9.71 -4.89
C SER A 135 5.76 10.01 -6.33
N LEU A 136 4.47 10.33 -6.53
CA LEU A 136 3.91 10.71 -7.83
C LEU A 136 4.37 12.09 -8.34
N GLU A 137 4.84 12.98 -7.46
CA GLU A 137 5.45 14.26 -7.90
C GLU A 137 6.79 14.03 -8.63
N TYR A 138 7.53 12.98 -8.24
CA TYR A 138 8.82 12.61 -8.85
C TYR A 138 8.67 11.55 -9.94
N ASN A 139 7.65 10.71 -9.86
CA ASN A 139 7.35 9.66 -10.84
C ASN A 139 5.83 9.58 -11.09
N PRO A 140 5.27 10.43 -11.96
CA PRO A 140 3.82 10.50 -12.20
C PRO A 140 3.18 9.20 -12.69
N ASP A 141 3.98 8.30 -13.26
CA ASP A 141 3.53 7.03 -13.82
C ASP A 141 3.67 5.84 -12.85
N HIS A 142 4.05 6.09 -11.59
CA HIS A 142 4.18 5.04 -10.58
C HIS A 142 2.80 4.44 -10.20
N LYS A 143 2.39 3.40 -10.93
CA LYS A 143 1.07 2.77 -10.82
C LYS A 143 0.75 2.31 -9.39
N ASP A 144 1.74 1.77 -8.69
CA ASP A 144 1.53 1.27 -7.33
C ASP A 144 1.27 2.38 -6.32
N SER A 145 1.89 3.56 -6.49
CA SER A 145 1.57 4.72 -5.63
C SER A 145 0.12 5.15 -5.81
N LYS A 146 -0.39 5.17 -7.06
CA LYS A 146 -1.81 5.47 -7.34
C LYS A 146 -2.74 4.45 -6.69
N LYS A 147 -2.44 3.16 -6.87
CA LYS A 147 -3.22 2.07 -6.29
C LYS A 147 -3.29 2.17 -4.77
N TRP A 148 -2.19 2.47 -4.09
CA TRP A 148 -2.20 2.62 -2.64
C TRP A 148 -2.96 3.86 -2.16
N ILE A 149 -2.89 4.98 -2.88
CA ILE A 149 -3.73 6.17 -2.60
C ILE A 149 -5.21 5.80 -2.67
N ASP A 150 -5.61 5.04 -3.70
CA ASP A 150 -7.00 4.58 -3.86
C ASP A 150 -7.41 3.63 -2.72
N GLN A 151 -6.55 2.68 -2.36
CA GLN A 151 -6.79 1.75 -1.26
C GLN A 151 -6.94 2.47 0.08
N ILE A 152 -6.03 3.41 0.39
CA ILE A 152 -6.13 4.22 1.62
C ILE A 152 -7.41 5.05 1.61
N THR A 153 -7.79 5.60 0.45
CA THR A 153 -9.06 6.35 0.29
C THR A 153 -10.27 5.46 0.60
N VAL A 154 -10.28 4.21 0.14
CA VAL A 154 -11.33 3.23 0.47
C VAL A 154 -11.36 2.94 1.97
N ILE A 155 -10.20 2.78 2.62
CA ILE A 155 -10.11 2.57 4.07
C ILE A 155 -10.77 3.73 4.82
N TYR A 156 -10.40 4.98 4.53
CA TYR A 156 -11.01 6.15 5.17
C TYR A 156 -12.53 6.22 4.96
N LYS A 157 -13.00 5.97 3.73
CA LYS A 157 -14.43 5.93 3.43
C LYS A 157 -15.15 4.85 4.24
N SER A 158 -14.57 3.66 4.36
CA SER A 158 -15.15 2.56 5.15
C SER A 158 -15.23 2.88 6.65
N LEU A 159 -14.32 3.72 7.14
CA LEU A 159 -14.30 4.20 8.52
C LEU A 159 -15.21 5.41 8.77
N ASN A 160 -16.02 5.83 7.78
CA ASN A 160 -16.79 7.09 7.79
C ASN A 160 -15.91 8.30 8.17
N ARG A 161 -14.70 8.35 7.59
CA ARG A 161 -13.71 9.40 7.80
C ARG A 161 -13.38 10.11 6.51
N GLU A 162 -13.04 11.38 6.63
CA GLU A 162 -12.44 12.16 5.56
C GLU A 162 -11.02 11.66 5.26
N VAL A 163 -10.55 11.84 4.03
CA VAL A 163 -9.16 11.56 3.66
C VAL A 163 -8.35 12.84 3.88
N PRO A 164 -7.12 12.77 4.45
CA PRO A 164 -6.23 13.92 4.51
C PRO A 164 -6.07 14.56 3.12
N GLN A 165 -6.24 15.87 3.05
CA GLN A 165 -5.96 16.61 1.83
C GLN A 165 -4.45 16.80 1.64
N LYS A 166 -4.03 17.15 0.42
CA LYS A 166 -2.62 17.46 0.16
C LYS A 166 -2.18 18.66 1.02
N GLY A 167 -1.11 18.49 1.78
CA GLY A 167 -0.59 19.48 2.72
C GLY A 167 -1.12 19.30 4.16
N GLU A 168 -2.12 18.45 4.38
CA GLU A 168 -2.59 18.10 5.71
C GLU A 168 -1.92 16.84 6.27
N GLU A 169 -1.17 16.09 5.44
CA GLU A 169 -0.59 14.82 5.85
C GLU A 169 0.49 15.00 6.92
N PRO A 170 0.38 14.31 8.07
CA PRO A 170 1.35 14.44 9.14
C PRO A 170 2.67 13.73 8.78
N PRO A 171 3.77 14.07 9.46
CA PRO A 171 4.97 13.23 9.43
C PRO A 171 4.70 11.85 10.06
N PRO A 172 5.57 10.85 9.85
CA PRO A 172 5.55 9.60 10.61
C PRO A 172 5.50 9.84 12.12
N LEU A 173 4.81 8.96 12.85
CA LEU A 173 4.83 8.94 14.31
C LEU A 173 6.24 8.72 14.84
N GLU A 174 6.59 9.44 15.90
CA GLU A 174 7.92 9.35 16.53
C GLU A 174 8.17 7.95 17.10
N PHE A 175 9.26 7.32 16.65
CA PHE A 175 9.72 6.04 17.17
C PHE A 175 10.69 6.23 18.34
N LYS A 176 10.23 5.89 19.54
CA LYS A 176 11.08 5.87 20.74
C LYS A 176 11.72 4.50 20.87
N LYS A 177 13.02 4.40 20.59
CA LYS A 177 13.81 3.19 20.89
C LYS A 177 13.70 2.91 22.38
N GLN A 178 13.08 1.79 22.75
CA GLN A 178 13.14 1.33 24.12
C GLN A 178 14.62 1.09 24.45
N LYS A 179 15.10 1.72 25.51
CA LYS A 179 16.42 1.40 26.05
C LYS A 179 16.32 -0.03 26.58
N ALA A 180 17.11 -0.93 25.98
CA ALA A 180 17.29 -2.29 26.46
C ALA A 180 17.92 -2.27 27.86
#